data_AF-A0A927PFL2-F1
#
_entry.id   AF-A0A927PFL2-F1
#
_cell.length_a   1.000
_cell.length_b   1.000
_cell.length_c   1.000
_cell.angle_alpha   90.00
_cell.angle_beta   90.00
_cell.angle_gamma   90.00
#
_symmetry.space_group_name_H-M   'P 1'
#
loop_
_entity.id
_entity.type
_entity.pdbx_description
1 polymer ?
#
loop_
_entity_poly.entity_id
_entity_poly.type
_entity_poly.pdbx_seq_one_letter_code
_entity_poly.pdbx_strand_id
1 'polypeptide(L)' 'MWKDGIIDGYRYQVKVFDEGSEFGINGGRISKLWMQKDGKEAANYDRGWDVRPTGKAKAAYEKLLAMYN' A
#
# COMPACT_ATOMS: atom_id res chain seq x y z
N MET A 1 0.18 -1.54 -13.39
CA MET A 1 1.57 -1.03 -13.36
C MET A 1 2.06 -0.83 -11.93
N TRP A 2 3.37 -0.97 -11.69
CA TRP A 2 4.01 -0.60 -10.43
C TRP A 2 4.15 0.91 -10.31
N LYS A 3 3.91 1.46 -9.11
CA LYS A 3 4.15 2.86 -8.76
C LYS A 3 4.89 2.91 -7.43
N ASP A 4 5.82 3.84 -7.30
CA ASP A 4 6.63 4.02 -6.10
C ASP A 4 6.84 5.50 -5.80
N GLY A 5 7.23 5.79 -4.56
CA GLY A 5 7.42 7.16 -4.12
C GLY A 5 7.58 7.29 -2.61
N ILE A 6 7.37 8.52 -2.12
CA ILE A 6 7.39 8.83 -0.70
C ILE A 6 6.08 9.53 -0.33
N ILE A 7 5.43 9.07 0.74
CA ILE A 7 4.23 9.69 1.30
C ILE A 7 4.33 9.76 2.83
N ASP A 8 4.14 10.96 3.40
CA ASP A 8 4.31 11.21 4.85
C ASP A 8 5.63 10.69 5.45
N GLY A 9 6.69 10.70 4.63
CA GLY A 9 8.01 10.18 4.98
C GLY A 9 8.14 8.65 4.95
N TYR A 10 7.15 7.92 4.43
CA TYR A 10 7.24 6.49 4.13
C TYR A 10 7.58 6.28 2.65
N ARG A 11 8.63 5.52 2.37
CA ARG A 11 8.83 4.96 1.02
C ARG A 11 7.74 3.93 0.76
N TYR A 12 7.17 3.93 -0.43
CA TYR A 12 6.17 2.94 -0.81
C TYR A 12 6.41 2.37 -2.21
N GLN A 13 5.88 1.17 -2.41
CA GLN A 13 5.65 0.58 -3.72
C GLN A 13 4.25 -0.03 -3.75
N VAL A 14 3.50 0.22 -4.83
CA VAL A 14 2.18 -0.36 -5.06
C VAL A 14 2.09 -0.96 -6.45
N LYS A 15 1.48 -2.13 -6.56
CA LYS A 15 1.10 -2.71 -7.86
C LYS A 15 -0.38 -2.44 -8.09
N VAL A 16 -0.68 -1.57 -9.04
CA VAL A 16 -2.04 -1.11 -9.34
C VAL A 16 -2.50 -1.70 -10.66
N PHE A 17 -3.71 -2.24 -10.73
CA PHE A 17 -4.33 -2.71 -11.97
C PHE A 17 -5.40 -1.73 -12.48
N ASP A 18 -5.94 -1.99 -13.66
CA ASP A 18 -6.94 -1.11 -14.27
C ASP A 18 -8.28 -1.21 -13.53
N GLU A 19 -8.62 -2.41 -13.07
CA GLU A 19 -9.85 -2.72 -12.33
C GLU A 19 -9.54 -3.35 -10.97
N GLY A 20 -10.53 -3.32 -10.08
CA GLY A 20 -10.47 -4.01 -8.79
C GLY A 20 -10.53 -5.53 -8.92
N SER A 21 -10.14 -6.26 -7.88
CA SER A 21 -10.17 -7.72 -7.89
C SER A 21 -10.23 -8.31 -6.47
N GLU A 22 -10.47 -9.61 -6.36
CA GLU A 22 -10.39 -10.36 -5.09
C GLU A 22 -9.00 -10.26 -4.42
N PHE A 23 -7.96 -10.04 -5.21
CA PHE A 23 -6.59 -9.82 -4.74
C PHE A 23 -6.30 -8.35 -4.38
N GLY A 24 -7.27 -7.48 -4.64
CA GLY A 24 -7.21 -6.07 -4.35
C GLY A 24 -7.42 -5.78 -2.88
N ILE A 25 -6.69 -4.81 -2.34
CA ILE A 25 -6.97 -4.32 -0.98
C ILE A 25 -8.39 -3.76 -0.95
N ASN A 26 -9.24 -4.36 -0.13
CA ASN A 26 -10.69 -4.09 -0.04
C ASN A 26 -11.42 -4.25 -1.38
N GLY A 27 -10.99 -5.18 -2.23
CA GLY A 27 -11.56 -5.37 -3.56
C GLY A 27 -11.12 -4.32 -4.59
N GLY A 28 -10.24 -3.39 -4.22
CA GLY A 28 -9.78 -2.31 -5.08
C GLY A 28 -8.66 -2.70 -6.05
N ARG A 29 -8.01 -1.70 -6.65
CA ARG A 29 -7.06 -1.87 -7.75
C ARG A 29 -5.63 -2.18 -7.30
N ILE A 30 -5.28 -1.87 -6.05
CA ILE A 30 -3.96 -2.17 -5.47
C ILE A 30 -3.91 -3.66 -5.10
N SER A 31 -3.13 -4.47 -5.82
CA SER A 31 -2.96 -5.90 -5.53
C SER A 31 -1.76 -6.21 -4.61
N LYS A 32 -0.80 -5.28 -4.55
CA LYS A 32 0.39 -5.37 -3.71
C LYS A 32 0.72 -4.00 -3.15
N LEU A 33 1.15 -3.94 -1.90
CA LEU A 33 1.59 -2.72 -1.23
C LEU A 33 2.80 -3.06 -0.36
N TRP A 34 3.83 -2.23 -0.42
CA TRP A 34 4.92 -2.24 0.53
C TRP A 34 5.19 -0.81 1.00
N MET A 35 5.43 -0.63 2.29
CA MET A 35 5.80 0.64 2.90
C MET A 35 6.91 0.47 3.93
N GLN A 36 7.83 1.42 3.95
CA GLN A 36 8.96 1.45 4.88
C GLN A 36 9.22 2.87 5.36
N LYS A 37 9.67 3.00 6.60
CA LYS A 37 10.29 4.22 7.11
C LYS A 37 11.52 3.89 7.95
N ASP A 38 12.61 4.61 7.70
CA ASP A 38 13.88 4.47 8.44
C ASP A 38 14.38 3.02 8.53
N GLY A 39 14.30 2.30 7.41
CA GLY A 39 14.71 0.89 7.33
C GLY A 39 13.72 -0.13 7.89
N LYS A 40 12.65 0.31 8.58
CA LYS A 40 11.64 -0.56 9.19
C LYS A 40 10.41 -0.68 8.30
N GLU A 41 9.97 -1.92 8.08
CA GLU A 41 8.73 -2.19 7.38
C GLU A 41 7.53 -1.70 8.20
N ALA A 42 6.64 -0.97 7.53
CA ALA A 42 5.48 -0.33 8.15
C ALA A 42 4.15 -0.89 7.61
N ALA A 43 4.15 -1.42 6.39
CA ALA A 43 3.05 -2.15 5.80
C ALA A 43 3.56 -3.08 4.71
N ASN A 44 2.98 -4.27 4.61
CA ASN A 44 3.23 -5.19 3.52
C ASN A 44 1.97 -6.01 3.24
N TYR A 45 1.57 -5.99 1.98
CA TYR A 45 0.44 -6.73 1.45
C TYR A 45 0.85 -7.37 0.13
N ASP A 46 0.89 -8.70 0.09
CA ASP A 46 1.03 -9.47 -1.14
C ASP A 46 -0.21 -10.36 -1.34
N ARG A 47 -1.33 -9.72 -1.70
CA ARG A 47 -2.66 -10.38 -1.84
C ARG A 47 -3.18 -11.00 -0.54
N GLY A 48 -2.69 -10.47 0.57
CA GLY A 48 -2.92 -10.88 1.95
C GLY A 48 -2.03 -9.99 2.82
N TRP A 49 -2.46 -9.71 4.04
CA TRP A 49 -1.68 -8.85 4.93
C TRP A 49 -0.55 -9.64 5.60
N ASP A 50 0.69 -9.35 5.23
CA ASP A 50 1.88 -9.81 5.96
C ASP A 50 2.16 -8.87 7.15
N VAL A 51 2.08 -7.56 6.91
CA VAL A 51 2.25 -6.51 7.92
C VAL A 51 1.16 -5.46 7.75
N ARG A 52 0.28 -5.34 8.76
CA ARG A 52 -0.77 -4.32 8.75
C ARG A 52 -0.23 -2.96 9.22
N PRO A 53 -0.53 -1.86 8.53
CA PRO A 53 -0.14 -0.53 8.98
C PRO A 53 -0.85 -0.15 10.28
N THR A 54 -0.11 0.50 11.17
CA THR A 54 -0.62 1.02 12.44
C THR A 54 -0.16 2.46 12.67
N GLY A 55 -0.82 3.18 13.58
CA GLY A 55 -0.47 4.56 13.93
C GLY A 55 -0.35 5.47 12.70
N LYS A 56 0.77 6.19 12.57
CA LYS A 56 1.03 7.11 11.45
C LYS A 56 1.11 6.43 10.08
N ALA A 57 1.52 5.16 10.03
CA ALA A 57 1.57 4.40 8.78
C ALA A 57 0.16 4.16 8.21
N LYS A 58 -0.85 4.06 9.07
CA LYS A 58 -2.25 3.89 8.66
C LYS A 58 -2.75 5.09 7.86
N ALA A 59 -2.42 6.31 8.27
CA ALA A 59 -2.80 7.52 7.54
C ALA A 59 -2.13 7.58 6.15
N ALA A 60 -0.85 7.23 6.05
CA ALA A 60 -0.13 7.14 4.79
C ALA A 60 -0.74 6.07 3.85
N TYR A 61 -1.11 4.91 4.41
CA TYR A 61 -1.82 3.85 3.70
C TYR A 61 -3.19 4.32 3.16
N GLU A 62 -4.00 5.01 3.97
CA GLU A 62 -5.32 5.51 3.55
C GLU A 62 -5.21 6.50 2.37
N LYS A 63 -4.16 7.33 2.34
CA LYS A 63 -3.87 8.19 1.19
C LYS A 63 -3.50 7.40 -0.06
N LEU A 64 -2.71 6.33 0.07
CA LEU A 64 -2.39 5.45 -1.05
C LEU A 64 -3.65 4.77 -1.62
N LEU A 65 -4.57 4.35 -0.75
CA LEU A 65 -5.88 3.86 -1.19
C LEU A 65 -6.63 4.93 -1.98
N ALA A 66 -6.73 6.15 -1.46
CA ALA A 66 -7.45 7.23 -2.13
C ALA A 66 -6.85 7.63 -3.49
N MET A 67 -5.54 7.44 -3.70
CA MET A 67 -4.87 7.76 -4.96
C MET A 67 -4.95 6.67 -6.02
N TYR A 68 -5.07 5.40 -5.60
CA TYR A 68 -4.81 4.27 -6.51
C TYR A 68 -5.86 3.17 -6.51
N ASN A 69 -6.72 3.07 -5.49
CA ASN A 69 -7.94 2.27 -5.60
C ASN A 69 -9.03 3.08 -6.31
#